data_AF-A0A7J4ZN38-F1
#
_entry.id   AF-A0A7J4ZN38-F1
#
_cell.length_a   1.000
_cell.length_b   1.000
_cell.length_c   1.000
_cell.angle_alpha   90.00
_cell.angle_beta   90.00
_cell.angle_gamma   90.00
#
_symmetry.space_group_name_H-M   'P 1'
#
loop_
_entity.id
_entity.type
_entity.pdbx_description
1 polymer ?
#
loop_
_entity_poly.entity_id
_entity_poly.type
_entity_poly.pdbx_seq_one_letter_code
_entity_poly.pdbx_strand_id
1 'polypeptide(L)'
;MNDFDNYANYFPAGMKVNVGIPLANAGVFRDWAIILEIDEDFVSLQLSRDQLPLNASLHVGQILDLRGGKDDSGYSCRAIIVAEGPAREILLRLIGEIVSDELREFYRIDAFLPIKYYLSSEQNVDILKQEWVERREQRQAVDVELKNKRWDSSLVLGRAELPPERRLEQAEDNAGEGEEGDEEHEEEYEGEEEREGLEEEREEPEGGEEPPADSWDTIIPLAANISGGGVRIITHQQFESGVYVLLEILVPMPRRIVDIVARVITANRNFAAGNDREYFNTGLQFVFIDERDRDAIISHISNVQLKRIRQLREQFIFRDGRPVEGEEQEEASRFNWGRFGRRLVYALIFLLVTMLIADYFRHYAKGHPKNEIEEIFEGGIRKYLEKFK
;
A
#
# COMPACT_ATOMS: atom_id res chain seq x y z
N MET A 1 -22.13 -22.03 -17.51
CA MET A 1 -20.83 -22.07 -16.82
C MET A 1 -21.13 -21.62 -15.42
N ASN A 2 -21.18 -22.59 -14.50
CA ASN A 2 -21.72 -22.43 -13.16
C ASN A 2 -20.65 -21.78 -12.26
N ASP A 3 -21.06 -20.90 -11.35
CA ASP A 3 -20.20 -20.21 -10.37
C ASP A 3 -19.46 -21.16 -9.39
N PHE A 4 -19.61 -22.47 -9.54
CA PHE A 4 -19.01 -23.53 -8.73
C PHE A 4 -17.59 -23.93 -9.14
N ASP A 5 -17.11 -23.50 -10.32
CA ASP A 5 -15.77 -23.90 -10.83
C ASP A 5 -14.61 -23.05 -10.27
N ASN A 6 -14.89 -22.09 -9.38
CA ASN A 6 -13.87 -21.16 -8.91
C ASN A 6 -13.13 -21.59 -7.64
N TYR A 7 -13.52 -22.66 -6.94
CA TYR A 7 -12.86 -23.07 -5.69
C TYR A 7 -11.37 -23.37 -5.87
N ALA A 8 -10.98 -23.96 -7.01
CA ALA A 8 -9.59 -24.24 -7.35
C ALA A 8 -8.68 -22.99 -7.40
N ASN A 9 -9.26 -21.81 -7.69
CA ASN A 9 -8.50 -20.55 -7.70
C ASN A 9 -8.16 -20.06 -6.29
N TYR A 10 -9.02 -20.34 -5.32
CA TYR A 10 -8.89 -19.89 -3.92
C TYR A 10 -8.22 -20.93 -3.03
N PHE A 11 -8.38 -22.21 -3.35
CA PHE A 11 -7.89 -23.36 -2.57
C PHE A 11 -7.05 -24.31 -3.46
N PRO A 12 -5.90 -23.86 -4.00
CA PRO A 12 -5.06 -24.72 -4.82
C PRO A 12 -4.41 -25.85 -4.01
N ALA A 13 -4.08 -26.95 -4.68
CA ALA A 13 -3.30 -28.04 -4.10
C ALA A 13 -1.94 -27.53 -3.57
N GLY A 14 -1.51 -28.08 -2.43
CA GLY A 14 -0.32 -27.65 -1.70
C GLY A 14 -0.52 -26.43 -0.79
N MET A 15 -1.70 -25.79 -0.82
CA MET A 15 -1.99 -24.65 0.04
C MET A 15 -2.16 -25.07 1.50
N LYS A 16 -1.55 -24.30 2.41
CA LYS A 16 -1.80 -24.41 3.84
C LYS A 16 -3.07 -23.64 4.20
N VAL A 17 -4.03 -24.34 4.78
CA VAL A 17 -5.32 -23.80 5.21
C VAL A 17 -5.51 -23.97 6.72
N ASN A 18 -6.35 -23.13 7.29
CA ASN A 18 -6.79 -23.24 8.68
C ASN A 18 -8.17 -23.88 8.72
N VAL A 19 -8.34 -24.92 9.53
CA VAL A 19 -9.59 -25.68 9.67
C VAL A 19 -10.18 -25.36 11.03
N GLY A 20 -11.37 -24.74 11.04
CA GLY A 20 -12.18 -24.48 12.22
C GLY A 20 -13.09 -25.66 12.53
N ILE A 21 -12.74 -26.43 13.56
CA ILE A 21 -13.50 -27.57 14.09
C ILE A 21 -14.39 -27.06 15.23
N PRO A 22 -15.72 -27.16 15.12
CA PRO A 22 -16.61 -26.75 16.21
C PRO A 22 -16.49 -27.71 17.41
N LEU A 23 -16.42 -27.14 18.60
CA LEU A 23 -16.36 -27.82 19.88
C LEU A 23 -17.76 -27.87 20.52
N ALA A 24 -18.00 -28.84 21.41
CA ALA A 24 -19.28 -29.00 22.11
C ALA A 24 -19.69 -27.79 22.98
N ASN A 25 -18.73 -26.94 23.37
CA ASN A 25 -18.96 -25.73 24.15
C ASN A 25 -19.24 -24.47 23.29
N ALA A 26 -19.63 -24.65 22.03
CA ALA A 26 -19.81 -23.58 21.04
C ALA A 26 -18.52 -22.79 20.70
N GLY A 27 -17.35 -23.25 21.16
CA GLY A 27 -16.06 -22.75 20.72
C GLY A 27 -15.65 -23.34 19.37
N VAL A 28 -14.61 -22.76 18.75
CA VAL A 28 -14.01 -23.29 17.52
C VAL A 28 -12.54 -23.57 17.79
N PHE A 29 -12.14 -24.83 17.61
CA PHE A 29 -10.74 -25.22 17.60
C PHE A 29 -10.17 -25.01 16.20
N ARG A 30 -9.03 -24.32 16.11
CA ARG A 30 -8.37 -24.02 14.84
C ARG A 30 -7.15 -24.88 14.69
N ASP A 31 -7.09 -25.67 13.62
CA ASP A 31 -5.92 -26.45 13.26
C ASP A 31 -5.41 -26.08 11.88
N TRP A 32 -4.14 -26.38 11.60
CA TRP A 32 -3.58 -26.23 10.26
C TRP A 32 -3.76 -27.53 9.47
N ALA A 33 -4.03 -27.41 8.18
CA ALA A 33 -4.08 -28.52 7.24
C ALA A 33 -3.42 -28.12 5.91
N ILE A 34 -3.04 -29.10 5.12
CA ILE A 34 -2.53 -28.90 3.76
C ILE A 34 -3.54 -29.53 2.79
N ILE A 35 -3.90 -28.79 1.75
CA ILE A 35 -4.70 -29.31 0.66
C ILE A 35 -3.81 -30.23 -0.19
N LEU A 36 -4.19 -31.50 -0.31
CA LEU A 36 -3.51 -32.46 -1.16
C LEU A 36 -3.99 -32.35 -2.60
N GLU A 37 -5.32 -32.35 -2.77
CA GLU A 37 -5.98 -32.36 -4.07
C GLU A 37 -7.33 -31.64 -3.97
N ILE A 38 -7.74 -31.02 -5.08
CA ILE A 38 -9.05 -30.39 -5.24
C ILE A 38 -9.65 -30.85 -6.57
N ASP A 39 -10.89 -31.33 -6.51
CA ASP A 39 -11.67 -31.77 -7.67
C ASP A 39 -13.08 -31.17 -7.57
N GLU A 40 -13.37 -30.19 -8.41
CA GLU A 40 -14.60 -29.38 -8.39
C GLU A 40 -14.93 -28.82 -6.98
N ASP A 41 -15.87 -29.45 -6.26
CA ASP A 41 -16.30 -29.08 -4.92
C ASP A 41 -15.73 -29.99 -3.81
N PHE A 42 -14.92 -30.98 -4.16
CA PHE A 42 -14.25 -31.88 -3.22
C PHE A 42 -12.81 -31.45 -2.95
N VAL A 43 -12.42 -31.42 -1.68
CA VAL A 43 -11.06 -31.09 -1.24
C VAL A 43 -10.56 -32.20 -0.33
N SER A 44 -9.44 -32.81 -0.73
CA SER A 44 -8.68 -33.71 0.12
C SER A 44 -7.66 -32.90 0.91
N LEU A 45 -7.70 -33.01 2.24
CA LEU A 45 -6.76 -32.33 3.12
C LEU A 45 -6.19 -33.24 4.20
N GLN A 46 -4.95 -32.96 4.54
CA GLN A 46 -4.22 -33.61 5.62
C GLN A 46 -4.10 -32.68 6.81
N LEU A 47 -4.60 -33.10 7.97
CA LEU A 47 -4.47 -32.35 9.22
C LEU A 47 -3.03 -32.38 9.74
N SER A 48 -2.57 -31.26 10.32
CA SER A 48 -1.19 -31.14 10.82
C SER A 48 -0.95 -31.86 12.13
N ARG A 49 -2.00 -32.09 12.94
CA ARG A 49 -1.87 -32.67 14.27
C ARG A 49 -2.20 -34.15 14.31
N ASP A 50 -1.47 -34.81 15.20
CA ASP A 50 -1.59 -36.24 15.37
C ASP A 50 -2.76 -36.70 16.23
N GLN A 51 -3.07 -35.86 17.21
CA GLN A 51 -4.14 -36.06 18.18
C GLN A 51 -4.91 -34.75 18.30
N LEU A 52 -6.22 -34.82 18.03
CA LEU A 52 -7.12 -33.72 18.32
C LEU A 52 -7.34 -33.63 19.84
N PRO A 53 -7.56 -32.41 20.38
CA PRO A 53 -7.87 -32.28 21.80
C PRO A 53 -9.14 -33.07 22.15
N LEU A 54 -9.24 -33.57 23.40
CA LEU A 54 -10.34 -34.44 23.89
C LEU A 54 -11.76 -33.94 23.56
N ASN A 55 -11.93 -32.64 23.36
CA ASN A 55 -13.22 -32.00 23.11
C ASN A 55 -13.50 -31.76 21.61
N ALA A 56 -12.55 -32.08 20.72
CA ALA A 56 -12.68 -31.98 19.27
C ALA A 56 -12.77 -33.37 18.65
N SER A 57 -13.94 -33.70 18.12
CA SER A 57 -14.18 -34.92 17.35
C SER A 57 -14.54 -34.55 15.92
N LEU A 58 -13.98 -35.28 14.96
CA LEU A 58 -14.39 -35.25 13.57
C LEU A 58 -15.37 -36.41 13.33
N HIS A 59 -16.44 -36.13 12.60
CA HIS A 59 -17.37 -37.16 12.14
C HIS A 59 -17.91 -36.80 10.76
N VAL A 60 -18.14 -37.83 9.94
CA VAL A 60 -18.79 -37.66 8.63
C VAL A 60 -20.14 -36.93 8.80
N GLY A 61 -20.36 -35.91 7.96
CA GLY A 61 -21.52 -35.02 8.02
C GLY A 61 -21.31 -33.75 8.84
N GLN A 62 -20.19 -33.61 9.57
CA GLN A 62 -19.88 -32.40 10.33
C GLN A 62 -19.50 -31.24 9.40
N ILE A 63 -19.98 -30.04 9.73
CA ILE A 63 -19.60 -28.81 9.04
C ILE A 63 -18.35 -28.23 9.70
N LEU A 64 -17.37 -27.90 8.87
CA LEU A 64 -16.12 -27.24 9.22
C LEU A 64 -16.03 -25.89 8.50
N ASP A 65 -15.26 -24.97 9.09
CA ASP A 65 -14.90 -23.70 8.45
C ASP A 65 -13.47 -23.81 7.89
N LEU A 66 -13.31 -23.71 6.57
CA LEU A 66 -12.01 -23.70 5.90
C LEU A 66 -11.60 -22.26 5.62
N ARG A 67 -10.44 -21.87 6.15
CA ARG A 67 -9.85 -20.56 5.92
C ARG A 67 -8.55 -20.66 5.16
N GLY A 68 -8.52 -20.10 3.97
CA GLY A 68 -7.32 -19.92 3.14
C GLY A 68 -6.80 -18.50 3.23
N GLY A 69 -5.51 -18.31 2.93
CA GLY A 69 -4.92 -16.99 2.78
C GLY A 69 -4.01 -16.97 1.56
N LYS A 70 -4.35 -16.18 0.55
CA LYS A 70 -3.52 -15.97 -0.64
C LYS A 70 -3.35 -14.47 -0.84
N ASP A 71 -2.12 -14.02 -1.06
CA ASP A 71 -1.78 -12.64 -1.44
C ASP A 71 -2.48 -11.56 -0.58
N ASP A 72 -2.37 -11.69 0.75
CA ASP A 72 -2.92 -10.78 1.77
C ASP A 72 -4.46 -10.75 1.91
N SER A 73 -5.18 -11.56 1.12
CA SER A 73 -6.62 -11.77 1.25
C SER A 73 -6.93 -13.08 1.98
N GLY A 74 -7.74 -12.99 3.04
CA GLY A 74 -8.32 -14.16 3.70
C GLY A 74 -9.58 -14.63 2.97
N TYR A 75 -9.75 -15.93 2.81
CA TYR A 75 -10.97 -16.52 2.26
C TYR A 75 -11.52 -17.54 3.25
N SER A 76 -12.83 -17.52 3.50
CA SER A 76 -13.54 -18.50 4.33
C SER A 76 -14.55 -19.23 3.47
N CYS A 77 -14.61 -20.54 3.60
CA CYS A 77 -15.61 -21.37 2.97
C CYS A 77 -16.07 -22.44 3.96
N ARG A 78 -17.37 -22.73 4.00
CA ARG A 78 -17.89 -23.84 4.80
C ARG A 78 -17.73 -25.13 4.02
N ALA A 79 -17.36 -26.19 4.71
CA ALA A 79 -17.19 -27.50 4.12
C ALA A 79 -17.81 -28.59 5.00
N ILE A 80 -18.28 -29.69 4.41
CA ILE A 80 -18.80 -30.85 5.13
C ILE A 80 -17.82 -32.02 4.98
N ILE A 81 -17.59 -32.76 6.06
CA ILE A 81 -16.84 -34.01 6.02
C ILE A 81 -17.64 -35.08 5.27
N VAL A 82 -17.11 -35.59 4.16
CA VAL A 82 -17.73 -36.64 3.34
C VAL A 82 -17.16 -38.01 3.68
N ALA A 83 -15.84 -38.09 3.85
CA ALA A 83 -15.16 -39.32 4.20
C ALA A 83 -13.90 -39.05 5.02
N GLU A 84 -13.57 -40.02 5.87
CA GLU A 84 -12.30 -40.06 6.60
C GLU A 84 -11.43 -41.13 5.94
N GLY A 85 -10.28 -40.71 5.43
CA GLY A 85 -9.27 -41.57 4.82
C GLY A 85 -8.25 -42.08 5.84
N PRO A 86 -7.38 -43.03 5.42
CA PRO A 86 -6.21 -43.40 6.20
C PRO A 86 -5.26 -42.21 6.38
N ALA A 87 -4.44 -42.21 7.44
CA ALA A 87 -3.40 -41.19 7.68
C ALA A 87 -3.89 -39.73 7.84
N ARG A 88 -5.11 -39.51 8.36
CA ARG A 88 -5.70 -38.18 8.66
C ARG A 88 -5.96 -37.32 7.43
N GLU A 89 -6.11 -37.99 6.29
CA GLU A 89 -6.71 -37.41 5.11
C GLU A 89 -8.21 -37.36 5.35
N ILE A 90 -8.80 -36.18 5.25
CA ILE A 90 -10.24 -36.01 5.27
C ILE A 90 -10.68 -35.46 3.93
N LEU A 91 -11.71 -36.10 3.37
CA LEU A 91 -12.36 -35.64 2.17
C LEU A 91 -13.50 -34.72 2.58
N LEU A 92 -13.39 -33.46 2.21
CA LEU A 92 -14.40 -32.46 2.46
C LEU A 92 -15.11 -32.08 1.17
N ARG A 93 -16.39 -31.73 1.28
CA ARG A 93 -17.16 -31.08 0.20
C ARG A 93 -17.42 -29.63 0.57
N LEU A 94 -17.03 -28.70 -0.28
CA LEU A 94 -17.27 -27.28 -0.13
C LEU A 94 -18.76 -26.99 -0.33
N ILE A 95 -19.38 -26.36 0.66
CA ILE A 95 -20.82 -26.07 0.72
C ILE A 95 -21.04 -24.62 1.11
N GLY A 96 -20.74 -23.73 0.17
CA GLY A 96 -21.03 -22.32 0.35
C GLY A 96 -20.22 -21.43 -0.58
N GLU A 97 -20.70 -20.21 -0.74
CA GLU A 97 -19.94 -19.17 -1.42
C GLU A 97 -18.64 -18.89 -0.68
N ILE A 98 -17.62 -18.50 -1.44
CA ILE A 98 -16.32 -18.12 -0.90
C ILE A 98 -16.47 -16.69 -0.38
N VAL A 99 -16.41 -16.54 0.94
CA VAL A 99 -16.45 -15.23 1.58
C VAL A 99 -15.03 -14.73 1.70
N SER A 100 -14.73 -13.58 1.11
CA SER A 100 -13.48 -12.86 1.42
C SER A 100 -13.55 -12.40 2.88
N ASP A 101 -12.80 -13.06 3.74
CA ASP A 101 -12.68 -12.76 5.17
C ASP A 101 -11.52 -11.77 5.34
N GLU A 102 -11.72 -10.53 4.89
CA GLU A 102 -10.80 -9.44 5.21
C GLU A 102 -11.00 -9.04 6.67
N LEU A 103 -10.38 -9.80 7.56
CA LEU A 103 -10.44 -9.63 9.03
C LEU A 103 -9.76 -8.34 9.52
N ARG A 104 -9.20 -7.53 8.62
CA ARG A 104 -8.42 -6.34 8.96
C ARG A 104 -9.22 -5.09 8.62
N GLU A 105 -9.52 -4.30 9.64
CA GLU A 105 -10.12 -2.98 9.46
C GLU A 105 -9.16 -1.97 8.79
N PHE A 106 -7.85 -2.24 8.85
CA PHE A 106 -6.82 -1.38 8.29
C PHE A 106 -5.85 -2.17 7.42
N TYR A 107 -5.60 -1.62 6.24
CA TYR A 107 -4.53 -2.05 5.36
C TYR A 107 -3.16 -1.88 6.05
N ARG A 108 -2.21 -2.78 5.73
CA ARG A 108 -0.88 -2.78 6.34
C ARG A 108 0.22 -2.71 5.30
N ILE A 109 1.33 -2.07 5.65
CA ILE A 109 2.51 -2.04 4.79
C ILE A 109 3.77 -2.27 5.58
N ASP A 110 4.74 -2.90 4.95
CA ASP A 110 6.11 -2.88 5.43
C ASP A 110 6.75 -1.55 5.04
N ALA A 111 7.16 -0.77 6.02
CA ALA A 111 7.83 0.50 5.85
C ALA A 111 9.02 0.61 6.81
N PHE A 112 10.04 1.35 6.41
CA PHE A 112 11.14 1.72 7.30
C PHE A 112 10.79 3.04 7.96
N LEU A 113 10.47 2.99 9.25
CA LEU A 113 10.05 4.16 10.02
C LEU A 113 10.97 4.34 11.23
N PRO A 114 11.44 5.57 11.51
CA PRO A 114 12.08 5.87 12.78
C PRO A 114 11.04 5.77 13.89
N ILE A 115 11.24 4.82 14.80
CA ILE A 115 10.31 4.54 15.91
C ILE A 115 11.12 4.55 17.21
N LYS A 116 10.73 5.41 18.15
CA LYS A 116 11.16 5.31 19.55
C LYS A 116 10.06 4.64 20.34
N TYR A 117 10.44 3.79 21.29
CA TYR A 117 9.49 3.19 22.22
C TYR A 117 10.00 3.34 23.65
N TYR A 118 9.07 3.60 24.56
CA TYR A 118 9.35 3.78 25.98
C TYR A 118 8.45 2.85 26.78
N LEU A 119 9.07 2.09 27.68
CA LEU A 119 8.33 1.28 28.63
C LEU A 119 8.04 2.16 29.85
N SER A 120 6.78 2.51 30.07
CA SER A 120 6.40 3.22 31.29
C SER A 120 6.37 2.24 32.45
N SER A 121 6.94 2.65 33.58
CA SER A 121 6.85 1.94 34.86
C SER A 121 5.41 1.86 35.38
N GLU A 122 4.56 2.79 34.96
CA GLU A 122 3.15 2.81 35.32
C GLU A 122 2.29 2.27 34.17
N GLN A 123 1.49 1.24 34.46
CA GLN A 123 0.63 0.56 33.47
C GLN A 123 -0.85 0.94 33.61
N ASN A 124 -1.14 1.99 34.38
CA ASN A 124 -2.50 2.51 34.53
C ASN A 124 -2.88 3.34 33.30
N VAL A 125 -3.97 2.93 32.64
CA VAL A 125 -4.50 3.54 31.41
C VAL A 125 -4.76 5.04 31.56
N ASP A 126 -5.27 5.48 32.72
CA ASP A 126 -5.62 6.88 32.94
C ASP A 126 -4.39 7.77 33.06
N ILE A 127 -3.33 7.27 33.72
CA ILE A 127 -2.08 8.01 33.90
C ILE A 127 -1.32 8.08 32.57
N LEU A 128 -1.26 6.96 31.84
CA LEU A 128 -0.68 6.92 30.50
C LEU A 128 -1.39 7.86 29.52
N LYS A 129 -2.71 8.02 29.67
CA LYS A 129 -3.47 8.98 28.89
C LYS A 129 -3.09 10.42 29.24
N GLN A 130 -2.89 10.73 30.52
CA GLN A 130 -2.44 12.06 30.94
C GLN A 130 -1.03 12.36 30.43
N GLU A 131 -0.10 11.42 30.59
CA GLU A 131 1.27 11.54 30.07
C GLU A 131 1.26 11.74 28.55
N TRP A 132 0.42 11.00 27.83
CA TRP A 132 0.24 11.16 26.38
C TRP A 132 -0.31 12.54 26.00
N VAL A 133 -1.31 13.06 26.72
CA VAL A 133 -1.85 14.40 26.47
C VAL A 133 -0.77 15.46 26.72
N GLU A 134 -0.04 15.37 27.83
CA GLU A 134 0.99 16.34 28.20
C GLU A 134 2.11 16.40 27.15
N ARG A 135 2.64 15.24 26.72
CA ARG A 135 3.65 15.18 25.66
C ARG A 135 3.17 15.82 24.36
N ARG A 136 1.91 15.59 23.98
CA ARG A 136 1.34 16.21 22.78
C ARG A 136 1.20 17.71 22.90
N GLU A 137 0.74 18.22 24.04
CA GLU A 137 0.59 19.66 24.27
C GLU A 137 1.95 20.37 24.21
N GLN A 138 2.96 19.78 24.84
CA GLN A 138 4.34 20.27 24.78
C GLN A 138 4.84 20.33 23.33
N ARG A 139 4.62 19.28 22.53
CA ARG A 139 5.04 19.26 21.12
C ARG A 139 4.26 20.24 20.24
N GLN A 140 2.95 20.35 20.43
CA GLN A 140 2.16 21.33 19.69
C GLN A 140 2.60 22.76 20.01
N ALA A 141 2.95 23.04 21.26
CA ALA A 141 3.50 24.33 21.65
C ALA A 141 4.84 24.61 20.94
N VAL A 142 5.75 23.63 20.92
CA VAL A 142 7.04 23.73 20.22
C VAL A 142 6.83 23.94 18.71
N ASP A 143 5.94 23.17 18.07
CA ASP A 143 5.64 23.31 16.64
C ASP A 143 5.05 24.68 16.29
N VAL A 144 4.17 25.21 17.15
CA VAL A 144 3.60 26.56 16.99
C VAL A 144 4.67 27.63 17.17
N GLU A 145 5.54 27.48 18.16
CA GLU A 145 6.66 28.41 18.39
C GLU A 145 7.62 28.41 17.19
N LEU A 146 7.99 27.24 16.66
CA LEU A 146 8.83 27.11 15.47
C LEU A 146 8.18 27.77 14.24
N LYS A 147 6.87 27.58 14.04
CA LYS A 147 6.13 28.24 12.96
C LYS A 147 6.10 29.76 13.11
N ASN A 148 5.92 30.25 14.33
CA ASN A 148 5.93 31.69 14.62
C ASN A 148 7.31 32.30 14.36
N LYS A 149 8.39 31.67 14.84
CA LYS A 149 9.78 32.10 14.57
C LYS A 149 10.09 32.13 13.07
N ARG A 150 9.62 31.15 12.31
CA ARG A 150 9.80 31.11 10.85
C ARG A 150 9.11 32.29 10.15
N TRP A 151 7.92 32.68 10.61
CA TRP A 151 7.22 33.86 10.08
C TRP A 151 7.90 35.17 10.49
N ASP A 152 8.36 35.31 11.72
CA ASP A 152 9.09 36.50 12.18
C ASP A 152 10.42 36.69 11.44
N SER A 153 11.13 35.60 11.10
CA SER A 153 12.38 35.67 10.31
C SER A 153 12.18 36.11 8.85
N SER A 154 10.95 36.02 8.32
CA SER A 154 10.66 36.50 6.95
C SER A 154 10.65 38.03 6.84
N LEU A 155 10.57 38.76 7.96
CA LEU A 155 10.76 40.22 8.01
C LEU A 155 12.24 40.65 7.99
N VAL A 156 13.20 39.70 8.00
CA VAL A 156 14.66 39.97 8.02
C VAL A 156 15.32 39.67 6.67
N LEU A 157 14.58 39.40 5.59
CA LEU A 157 15.11 39.35 4.21
C LEU A 157 15.38 40.75 3.64
N GLY A 158 16.08 41.58 4.42
CA GLY A 158 16.57 42.90 4.06
C GLY A 158 18.05 43.07 4.41
N ARG A 159 18.89 42.05 4.14
CA ARG A 159 20.37 42.10 4.00
C ARG A 159 20.95 40.70 4.20
N ALA A 160 21.01 39.92 3.14
CA ALA A 160 21.99 38.85 3.03
C ALA A 160 22.69 39.07 1.68
N GLU A 161 23.71 39.91 1.69
CA GLU A 161 24.65 40.02 0.56
C GLU A 161 25.37 38.68 0.47
N LEU A 162 25.13 37.94 -0.62
CA LEU A 162 25.85 36.71 -0.93
C LEU A 162 27.35 37.01 -1.07
N PRO A 163 28.25 36.16 -0.56
CA PRO A 163 29.69 36.32 -0.76
C PRO A 163 30.04 36.27 -2.26
N PRO A 164 30.99 37.09 -2.75
CA PRO A 164 31.35 37.09 -4.16
C PRO A 164 32.05 35.79 -4.54
N GLU A 165 31.54 35.13 -5.59
CA GLU A 165 32.16 33.95 -6.22
C GLU A 165 33.62 34.25 -6.60
N ARG A 166 34.55 33.43 -6.12
CA ARG A 166 35.92 33.41 -6.66
C ARG A 166 35.86 32.80 -8.07
N ARG A 167 36.07 33.63 -9.09
CA ARG A 167 36.48 33.16 -10.42
C ARG A 167 37.80 32.41 -10.30
N LEU A 168 37.81 31.16 -10.73
CA LEU A 168 39.02 30.46 -11.12
C LEU A 168 39.41 30.96 -12.51
N GLU A 169 40.41 31.83 -12.57
CA GLU A 169 41.14 32.13 -13.80
C GLU A 169 42.56 31.56 -13.67
N GLN A 170 42.96 30.85 -14.73
CA GLN A 170 44.32 30.58 -15.21
C GLN A 170 45.14 29.45 -14.57
N ALA A 171 45.25 28.37 -15.34
CA ALA A 171 46.54 27.85 -15.77
C ALA A 171 46.37 27.16 -17.14
N GLU A 172 46.39 27.95 -18.21
CA GLU A 172 46.92 27.50 -19.50
C GLU A 172 48.42 27.82 -19.55
N ASP A 173 49.13 27.07 -20.38
CA ASP A 173 50.54 27.15 -20.75
C ASP A 173 51.54 26.34 -19.90
N ASN A 174 51.76 25.08 -20.30
CA ASN A 174 52.96 24.79 -21.11
C ASN A 174 52.84 23.49 -21.92
N ALA A 175 53.26 23.57 -23.17
CA ALA A 175 53.15 22.58 -24.23
C ALA A 175 54.35 21.61 -24.26
N GLY A 176 54.20 20.47 -24.96
CA GLY A 176 55.31 19.83 -25.68
C GLY A 176 55.39 18.30 -25.67
N GLU A 177 54.70 17.67 -26.64
CA GLU A 177 55.17 16.61 -27.57
C GLU A 177 55.69 15.21 -27.12
N GLY A 178 55.17 14.16 -27.80
CA GLY A 178 55.91 12.96 -28.24
C GLY A 178 55.47 11.60 -27.65
N GLU A 179 54.62 10.84 -28.35
CA GLU A 179 54.91 9.51 -28.99
C GLU A 179 54.88 8.29 -28.02
N GLU A 180 53.84 7.44 -28.10
CA GLU A 180 53.75 6.12 -28.78
C GLU A 180 54.35 4.92 -27.99
N GLY A 181 53.57 3.84 -27.87
CA GLY A 181 54.09 2.47 -27.73
C GLY A 181 53.72 1.69 -26.47
N ASP A 182 52.67 0.88 -26.60
CA ASP A 182 52.55 -0.56 -26.28
C ASP A 182 53.15 -1.19 -24.99
N GLU A 183 52.22 -1.85 -24.29
CA GLU A 183 52.18 -3.25 -23.84
C GLU A 183 53.34 -3.91 -23.03
N GLU A 184 52.87 -4.85 -22.20
CA GLU A 184 53.54 -5.97 -21.51
C GLU A 184 54.07 -5.67 -20.09
N HIS A 185 53.42 -6.17 -19.02
CA HIS A 185 53.39 -7.53 -18.45
C HIS A 185 54.66 -7.92 -17.66
N GLU A 186 54.42 -8.65 -16.55
CA GLU A 186 55.38 -9.39 -15.69
C GLU A 186 56.10 -8.57 -14.61
N GLU A 187 56.35 -9.03 -13.39
CA GLU A 187 56.01 -10.23 -12.61
C GLU A 187 56.42 -9.94 -11.14
N GLU A 188 55.88 -10.75 -10.22
CA GLU A 188 56.32 -11.13 -8.86
C GLU A 188 57.39 -10.31 -8.10
N TYR A 189 57.18 -10.10 -6.79
CA TYR A 189 57.90 -10.84 -5.73
C TYR A 189 57.35 -10.55 -4.32
N GLU A 190 57.60 -11.53 -3.46
CA GLU A 190 57.14 -11.79 -2.10
C GLU A 190 57.68 -10.85 -1.01
N GLY A 191 57.00 -10.84 0.15
CA GLY A 191 57.69 -10.98 1.45
C GLY A 191 57.75 -9.80 2.42
N GLU A 192 57.07 -10.00 3.56
CA GLU A 192 57.50 -9.67 4.93
C GLU A 192 57.33 -8.25 5.53
N GLU A 193 56.41 -8.23 6.50
CA GLU A 193 56.55 -7.72 7.88
C GLU A 193 56.69 -6.22 8.20
N GLU A 194 55.81 -5.83 9.13
CA GLU A 194 55.94 -4.79 10.16
C GLU A 194 56.10 -3.32 9.73
N ARG A 195 54.99 -2.58 9.81
CA ARG A 195 55.05 -1.19 10.30
C ARG A 195 53.87 -0.82 11.19
N GLU A 196 54.25 -0.68 12.45
CA GLU A 196 53.63 0.01 13.57
C GLU A 196 52.72 1.20 13.19
N GLY A 197 51.56 1.21 13.85
CA GLY A 197 50.89 2.36 14.45
C GLY A 197 50.97 3.71 13.75
N LEU A 198 49.88 4.09 13.10
CA LEU A 198 49.37 5.46 13.11
C LEU A 198 47.85 5.36 13.25
N GLU A 199 47.40 5.41 14.50
CA GLU A 199 46.04 5.79 14.84
C GLU A 199 45.85 7.20 14.27
N GLU A 200 45.07 7.33 13.20
CA GLU A 200 44.50 8.62 12.83
C GLU A 200 43.54 9.01 13.97
N GLU A 201 44.08 9.74 14.94
CA GLU A 201 43.32 10.58 15.86
C GLU A 201 42.42 11.47 15.01
N ARG A 202 41.19 10.99 14.81
CA ARG A 202 40.11 11.78 14.26
C ARG A 202 39.82 12.84 15.32
N GLU A 203 40.42 14.02 15.18
CA GLU A 203 40.14 15.18 15.99
C GLU A 203 38.62 15.37 16.08
N GLU A 204 38.05 15.01 17.22
CA GLU A 204 36.69 15.41 17.56
C GLU A 204 36.70 16.94 17.67
N PRO A 205 35.79 17.67 17.00
CA PRO A 205 35.68 19.10 17.21
C PRO A 205 35.18 19.32 18.65
N GLU A 206 36.12 19.58 19.56
CA GLU A 206 35.85 20.15 20.88
C GLU A 206 35.14 21.49 20.70
N GLY A 207 33.83 21.50 20.91
CA GLY A 207 33.02 22.73 20.89
C GLY A 207 31.74 22.66 20.06
N GLY A 208 31.04 21.53 20.04
CA GLY A 208 29.67 21.44 19.57
C GLY A 208 28.74 21.15 20.74
N GLU A 209 27.80 22.05 21.01
CA GLU A 209 26.66 21.82 21.90
C GLU A 209 26.11 20.39 21.67
N GLU A 210 25.88 19.62 22.75
CA GLU A 210 25.18 18.35 22.66
C GLU A 210 23.95 18.55 21.77
N PRO A 211 23.77 17.79 20.67
CA PRO A 211 22.60 17.95 19.84
C PRO A 211 21.38 17.79 20.75
N PRO A 212 20.40 18.71 20.68
CA PRO A 212 19.25 18.66 21.58
C PRO A 212 18.65 17.26 21.53
N ALA A 213 18.25 16.73 22.70
CA ALA A 213 17.76 15.35 22.89
C ALA A 213 16.59 14.93 21.96
N ASP A 214 16.08 15.86 21.15
CA ASP A 214 15.06 15.70 20.11
C ASP A 214 15.61 15.58 18.66
N SER A 215 16.92 15.38 18.47
CA SER A 215 17.44 15.07 17.13
C SER A 215 16.94 13.71 16.63
N TRP A 216 15.94 13.72 15.76
CA TRP A 216 15.43 12.53 15.08
C TRP A 216 16.34 12.02 13.97
N ASP A 217 17.35 12.81 13.59
CA ASP A 217 18.23 12.53 12.46
C ASP A 217 19.28 11.44 12.77
N THR A 218 19.45 11.07 14.05
CA THR A 218 20.34 9.97 14.50
C THR A 218 19.65 8.61 14.63
N ILE A 219 18.32 8.55 14.49
CA ILE A 219 17.55 7.32 14.74
C ILE A 219 17.53 6.47 13.48
N ILE A 220 18.06 5.26 13.60
CA ILE A 220 18.04 4.28 12.52
C ILE A 220 16.58 3.85 12.27
N PRO A 221 16.07 3.99 11.03
CA PRO A 221 14.73 3.53 10.69
C PRO A 221 14.59 2.02 10.90
N LEU A 222 13.56 1.61 11.63
CA LEU A 222 13.26 0.20 11.86
C LEU A 222 12.29 -0.31 10.80
N ALA A 223 12.53 -1.54 10.34
CA ALA A 223 11.55 -2.25 9.53
C ALA A 223 10.30 -2.50 10.38
N ALA A 224 9.20 -1.88 10.00
CA ALA A 224 7.94 -1.92 10.71
C ALA A 224 6.79 -2.25 9.75
N ASN A 225 5.93 -3.20 10.14
CA ASN A 225 4.67 -3.40 9.46
C ASN A 225 3.62 -2.51 10.12
N ILE A 226 3.26 -1.41 9.48
CA ILE A 226 2.40 -0.36 10.03
C ILE A 226 1.00 -0.40 9.40
N SER A 227 0.00 -0.08 10.20
CA SER A 227 -1.41 0.05 9.83
C SER A 227 -2.05 1.24 10.55
N GLY A 228 -3.27 1.61 10.19
CA GLY A 228 -4.03 2.64 10.91
C GLY A 228 -4.42 2.26 12.35
N GLY A 229 -4.35 0.97 12.71
CA GLY A 229 -4.76 0.47 14.04
C GLY A 229 -3.64 -0.12 14.88
N GLY A 230 -2.41 -0.17 14.38
CA GLY A 230 -1.31 -0.83 15.06
C GLY A 230 -0.04 -0.92 14.23
N VAL A 231 1.04 -1.34 14.88
CA VAL A 231 2.37 -1.51 14.27
C VAL A 231 3.02 -2.79 14.77
N ARG A 232 3.77 -3.47 13.91
CA ARG A 232 4.59 -4.62 14.27
C ARG A 232 6.04 -4.25 14.03
N ILE A 233 6.84 -4.34 15.09
CA ILE A 233 8.26 -3.97 15.11
C ILE A 233 9.10 -5.13 15.62
N ILE A 234 10.39 -5.10 15.29
CA ILE A 234 11.37 -6.04 15.83
C ILE A 234 12.05 -5.38 17.02
N THR A 235 12.01 -6.03 18.18
CA THR A 235 12.56 -5.52 19.45
C THR A 235 13.61 -6.47 20.01
N HIS A 236 14.55 -5.95 20.79
CA HIS A 236 15.59 -6.75 21.45
C HIS A 236 15.15 -7.33 22.81
N GLN A 237 14.02 -6.86 23.33
CA GLN A 237 13.43 -7.35 24.57
C GLN A 237 12.08 -8.01 24.31
N GLN A 238 11.78 -9.04 25.10
CA GLN A 238 10.48 -9.69 25.11
C GLN A 238 9.50 -8.86 25.94
N PHE A 239 8.38 -8.49 25.35
CA PHE A 239 7.29 -7.83 26.08
C PHE A 239 6.24 -8.86 26.52
N GLU A 240 5.62 -8.60 27.67
CA GLU A 240 4.45 -9.34 28.10
C GLU A 240 3.21 -8.88 27.31
N SER A 241 2.32 -9.83 26.99
CA SER A 241 1.05 -9.52 26.32
C SER A 241 0.16 -8.72 27.26
N GLY A 242 -0.46 -7.65 26.75
CA GLY A 242 -1.32 -6.75 27.51
C GLY A 242 -0.64 -5.50 28.07
N VAL A 243 0.70 -5.43 28.04
CA VAL A 243 1.46 -4.26 28.50
C VAL A 243 1.28 -3.08 27.55
N TYR A 244 1.23 -1.87 28.10
CA TYR A 244 1.19 -0.61 27.38
C TYR A 244 2.59 -0.05 27.17
N VAL A 245 2.83 0.41 25.96
CA VAL A 245 4.09 0.98 25.47
C VAL A 245 3.78 2.32 24.82
N LEU A 246 4.54 3.34 25.21
CA LEU A 246 4.52 4.65 24.55
C LEU A 246 5.40 4.57 23.31
N LEU A 247 4.85 4.96 22.17
CA LEU A 247 5.52 4.95 20.88
C LEU A 247 5.56 6.37 20.32
N GLU A 248 6.70 6.69 19.73
CA GLU A 248 6.87 7.90 18.94
C GLU A 248 7.30 7.48 17.55
N ILE A 249 6.49 7.82 16.54
CA ILE A 249 6.71 7.42 15.16
C ILE A 249 6.92 8.68 14.33
N LEU A 250 8.06 8.81 13.66
CA LEU A 250 8.25 9.86 12.66
C LEU A 250 7.64 9.40 11.34
N VAL A 251 6.49 9.97 10.99
CA VAL A 251 5.87 9.78 9.68
C VAL A 251 6.60 10.68 8.67
N PRO A 252 7.14 10.17 7.56
CA PRO A 252 7.89 10.98 6.59
C PRO A 252 7.01 11.94 5.78
N MET A 253 5.74 11.58 5.53
CA MET A 253 4.84 12.35 4.67
C MET A 253 3.40 12.26 5.19
N PRO A 254 2.87 13.31 5.82
CA PRO A 254 3.55 14.57 6.17
C PRO A 254 4.68 14.34 7.19
N ARG A 255 5.80 15.09 7.12
CA ARG A 255 6.90 15.01 8.10
C ARG A 255 6.36 15.43 9.47
N ARG A 256 5.98 14.46 10.29
CA ARG A 256 5.30 14.68 11.56
C ARG A 256 5.63 13.56 12.53
N ILE A 257 5.91 13.93 13.78
CA ILE A 257 6.09 12.98 14.87
C ILE A 257 4.72 12.67 15.46
N VAL A 258 4.42 11.39 15.62
CA VAL A 258 3.14 10.88 16.11
C VAL A 258 3.35 10.17 17.44
N ASP A 259 2.67 10.65 18.47
CA ASP A 259 2.63 10.08 19.81
C ASP A 259 1.49 9.08 19.96
N ILE A 260 1.81 7.85 20.37
CA ILE A 260 0.84 6.77 20.46
C ILE A 260 1.04 6.01 21.76
N VAL A 261 -0.05 5.68 22.44
CA VAL A 261 -0.04 4.63 23.46
C VAL A 261 -0.54 3.36 22.80
N ALA A 262 0.29 2.32 22.79
CA ALA A 262 -0.04 1.05 22.19
C ALA A 262 0.01 -0.10 23.19
N ARG A 263 -0.86 -1.09 23.02
CA ARG A 263 -0.89 -2.31 23.83
C ARG A 263 -0.24 -3.45 23.06
N VAL A 264 0.65 -4.19 23.72
CA VAL A 264 1.27 -5.40 23.18
C VAL A 264 0.22 -6.49 23.05
N ILE A 265 -0.07 -6.95 21.83
CA ILE A 265 -0.94 -8.12 21.62
C ILE A 265 -0.12 -9.40 21.60
N THR A 266 0.97 -9.40 20.83
CA THR A 266 1.80 -10.59 20.60
C THR A 266 3.28 -10.24 20.66
N ALA A 267 4.08 -11.11 21.24
CA ALA A 267 5.53 -11.04 21.23
C ALA A 267 6.08 -12.44 20.97
N ASN A 268 6.49 -12.71 19.74
CA ASN A 268 7.00 -14.02 19.34
C ASN A 268 8.50 -13.93 19.06
N ARG A 269 9.28 -14.92 19.48
CA ARG A 269 10.71 -15.01 19.13
C ARG A 269 10.86 -15.06 17.61
N ASN A 270 11.75 -14.22 17.08
CA ASN A 270 12.08 -14.20 15.67
C ASN A 270 13.21 -15.18 15.39
N PHE A 271 12.86 -16.42 15.03
CA PHE A 271 13.83 -17.46 14.67
C PHE A 271 14.60 -17.19 13.36
N ALA A 272 14.21 -16.17 12.60
CA ALA A 272 14.85 -15.81 11.32
C ALA A 272 16.01 -14.81 11.49
N ALA A 273 16.17 -14.19 12.66
CA ALA A 273 17.33 -13.37 12.97
C ALA A 273 18.37 -14.28 13.63
N GLY A 274 19.55 -14.41 13.02
CA GLY A 274 20.57 -15.42 13.36
C GLY A 274 21.01 -15.47 14.83
N ASN A 275 21.78 -16.52 15.15
CA ASN A 275 22.09 -17.02 16.49
C ASN A 275 22.70 -16.06 17.53
N ASP A 276 23.13 -14.84 17.18
CA ASP A 276 23.91 -14.00 18.10
C ASP A 276 23.08 -13.03 18.96
N ARG A 277 21.82 -12.74 18.61
CA ARG A 277 20.94 -11.87 19.41
C ARG A 277 19.48 -12.32 19.35
N GLU A 278 18.83 -12.43 20.52
CA GLU A 278 17.41 -12.74 20.60
C GLU A 278 16.58 -11.53 20.14
N TYR A 279 16.02 -11.62 18.93
CA TYR A 279 15.05 -10.64 18.43
C TYR A 279 13.62 -11.15 18.64
N PHE A 280 12.73 -10.24 19.00
CA PHE A 280 11.31 -10.53 19.20
C PHE A 280 10.50 -9.74 18.18
N ASN A 281 9.53 -10.42 17.58
CA ASN A 281 8.56 -9.80 16.74
C ASN A 281 7.34 -9.40 17.59
N THR A 282 7.22 -8.09 17.82
CA THR A 282 6.26 -7.51 18.76
C THR A 282 5.16 -6.79 17.98
N GLY A 283 3.93 -7.28 18.10
CA GLY A 283 2.73 -6.66 17.53
C GLY A 283 2.03 -5.77 18.56
N LEU A 284 1.87 -4.49 18.21
CA LEU A 284 1.34 -3.42 19.06
C LEU A 284 0.03 -2.88 18.46
N GLN A 285 -1.00 -2.72 19.28
CA GLN A 285 -2.30 -2.14 18.90
C GLN A 285 -2.44 -0.73 19.45
N PHE A 286 -2.86 0.21 18.63
CA PHE A 286 -3.05 1.59 19.06
C PHE A 286 -4.28 1.69 19.97
N VAL A 287 -4.08 2.22 21.18
CA VAL A 287 -5.13 2.45 22.17
C VAL A 287 -5.48 3.92 22.22
N PHE A 288 -4.47 4.78 22.34
CA PHE A 288 -4.61 6.23 22.25
C PHE A 288 -3.78 6.76 21.11
N ILE A 289 -4.47 7.37 20.15
CA ILE A 289 -3.90 8.09 19.01
C ILE A 289 -4.87 9.21 18.64
N ASP A 290 -4.33 10.37 18.25
CA ASP A 290 -5.15 11.47 17.73
C ASP A 290 -5.70 11.12 16.35
N GLU A 291 -6.89 11.61 16.03
CA GLU A 291 -7.48 11.31 14.71
C GLU A 291 -6.67 11.94 13.58
N ARG A 292 -6.08 13.13 13.78
CA ARG A 292 -5.23 13.77 12.76
C ARG A 292 -3.92 13.02 12.57
N ASP A 293 -3.41 12.40 13.63
CA ASP A 293 -2.18 11.61 13.59
C ASP A 293 -2.44 10.24 12.94
N ARG A 294 -3.58 9.63 13.25
CA ARG A 294 -4.08 8.43 12.58
C ARG A 294 -4.24 8.68 11.08
N ASP A 295 -4.87 9.78 10.69
CA ASP A 295 -5.04 10.17 9.28
C ASP A 295 -3.70 10.38 8.58
N ALA A 296 -2.70 10.96 9.26
CA ALA A 296 -1.36 11.11 8.72
C ALA A 296 -0.70 9.76 8.42
N ILE A 297 -0.84 8.78 9.33
CA ILE A 297 -0.36 7.41 9.11
C ILE A 297 -1.09 6.76 7.94
N ILE A 298 -2.42 6.83 7.89
CA ILE A 298 -3.23 6.22 6.82
C ILE A 298 -2.89 6.84 5.45
N SER A 299 -2.74 8.16 5.40
CA SER A 299 -2.33 8.89 4.20
C SER A 299 -0.93 8.49 3.75
N HIS A 300 0.02 8.36 4.69
CA HIS A 300 1.36 7.85 4.38
C HIS A 300 1.30 6.45 3.78
N ILE A 301 0.53 5.54 4.40
CA ILE A 301 0.35 4.17 3.93
C ILE A 301 -0.19 4.14 2.50
N SER A 302 -1.25 4.90 2.24
CA SER A 302 -1.89 4.99 0.94
C SER A 302 -0.93 5.53 -0.13
N ASN A 303 -0.13 6.53 0.21
CA ASN A 303 0.86 7.11 -0.70
C ASN A 303 1.99 6.13 -1.03
N VAL A 304 2.49 5.36 -0.05
CA VAL A 304 3.51 4.33 -0.30
C VAL A 304 2.95 3.24 -1.21
N GLN A 305 1.69 2.83 -1.01
CA GLN A 305 1.02 1.86 -1.87
C GLN A 305 0.88 2.34 -3.31
N LEU A 306 0.36 3.56 -3.50
CA LEU A 306 0.23 4.14 -4.84
C LEU A 306 1.60 4.26 -5.54
N LYS A 307 2.66 4.60 -4.80
CA LYS A 307 4.02 4.62 -5.35
C LYS A 307 4.49 3.23 -5.79
N ARG A 308 4.26 2.19 -4.97
CA ARG A 308 4.61 0.80 -5.33
C ARG A 308 3.85 0.31 -6.56
N ILE A 309 2.54 0.57 -6.64
CA ILE A 309 1.72 0.21 -7.80
C ILE A 309 2.22 0.90 -9.08
N ARG A 310 2.57 2.19 -8.98
CA ARG A 310 3.16 2.93 -10.12
C ARG A 310 4.50 2.34 -10.54
N GLN A 311 5.39 2.05 -9.59
CA GLN A 311 6.69 1.43 -9.87
C GLN A 311 6.56 0.05 -10.51
N LEU A 312 5.65 -0.79 -10.00
CA LEU A 312 5.37 -2.10 -10.60
C LEU A 312 4.83 -1.94 -12.02
N ARG A 313 3.86 -1.04 -12.23
CA ARG A 313 3.32 -0.76 -13.57
C ARG A 313 4.41 -0.31 -14.54
N GLU A 314 5.29 0.60 -14.12
CA GLU A 314 6.44 1.03 -14.92
C GLU A 314 7.37 -0.15 -15.24
N GLN A 315 7.73 -0.97 -14.24
CA GLN A 315 8.55 -2.17 -14.46
C GLN A 315 7.91 -3.17 -15.43
N PHE A 316 6.59 -3.38 -15.36
CA PHE A 316 5.88 -4.23 -16.31
C PHE A 316 5.86 -3.63 -17.73
N ILE A 317 5.67 -2.32 -17.86
CA ILE A 317 5.73 -1.62 -19.16
C ILE A 317 7.12 -1.74 -19.79
N PHE A 318 8.19 -1.61 -19.01
CA PHE A 318 9.57 -1.70 -19.52
C PHE A 318 10.04 -3.13 -19.77
N ARG A 319 9.53 -4.13 -19.02
CA ARG A 319 9.96 -5.53 -19.16
C ARG A 319 9.39 -6.24 -20.40
N ASP A 320 8.20 -5.86 -20.85
CA ASP A 320 7.57 -6.54 -21.99
C ASP A 320 8.01 -6.02 -23.36
N GLY A 321 8.77 -4.91 -23.46
CA GLY A 321 9.29 -4.38 -24.73
C GLY A 321 8.22 -4.10 -25.81
N ARG A 322 6.95 -4.32 -25.49
CA ARG A 322 5.80 -3.99 -26.31
C ARG A 322 5.36 -2.61 -25.82
N PRO A 323 5.56 -1.56 -26.61
CA PRO A 323 4.94 -0.29 -26.29
C PRO A 323 3.45 -0.58 -26.14
N VAL A 324 2.92 -0.25 -24.97
CA VAL A 324 1.47 -0.14 -24.79
C VAL A 324 1.06 0.89 -25.82
N GLU A 325 0.42 0.44 -26.90
CA GLU A 325 -0.29 1.30 -27.85
C GLU A 325 -1.49 1.90 -27.11
N GLY A 326 -1.19 2.81 -26.18
CA GLY A 326 -2.10 3.76 -25.59
C GLY A 326 -1.75 5.10 -26.21
N GLU A 327 -2.46 5.40 -27.29
CA GLU A 327 -2.89 6.73 -27.71
C GLU A 327 -2.13 7.89 -27.06
N GLU A 328 -1.04 8.32 -27.67
CA GLU A 328 -0.77 9.74 -27.92
C GLU A 328 0.46 9.88 -28.83
N GLN A 329 0.14 10.23 -30.07
CA GLN A 329 0.95 11.07 -30.99
C GLN A 329 2.45 10.77 -31.14
N GLU A 330 2.79 9.98 -32.16
CA GLU A 330 3.82 10.42 -33.11
C GLU A 330 3.35 10.22 -34.55
N GLU A 331 3.20 11.35 -35.23
CA GLU A 331 2.98 11.47 -36.66
C GLU A 331 4.24 11.02 -37.42
N ALA A 332 4.21 9.83 -38.01
CA ALA A 332 5.08 9.50 -39.14
C ALA A 332 4.40 8.50 -40.10
N SER A 333 3.60 9.06 -41.00
CA SER A 333 3.45 8.68 -42.42
C SER A 333 3.61 7.20 -42.82
N ARG A 334 2.63 6.35 -42.47
CA ARG A 334 2.18 5.29 -43.39
C ARG A 334 0.68 5.38 -43.59
N PHE A 335 0.30 6.24 -44.55
CA PHE A 335 -1.06 6.59 -44.91
C PHE A 335 -1.80 5.38 -45.48
N ASN A 336 -2.47 4.61 -44.60
CA ASN A 336 -3.31 3.48 -44.97
C ASN A 336 -4.62 3.96 -45.64
N TRP A 337 -4.55 4.23 -46.94
CA TRP A 337 -5.66 4.69 -47.80
C TRP A 337 -6.97 3.90 -47.62
N GLY A 338 -6.89 2.60 -47.33
CA GLY A 338 -8.06 1.73 -47.20
C GLY A 338 -8.98 2.07 -46.02
N ARG A 339 -8.44 2.54 -44.89
CA ARG A 339 -9.27 2.91 -43.71
C ARG A 339 -9.84 4.31 -43.83
N PHE A 340 -9.09 5.23 -44.45
CA PHE A 340 -9.56 6.60 -44.67
C PHE A 340 -10.70 6.64 -45.69
N GLY A 341 -10.62 5.85 -46.77
CA GLY A 341 -11.69 5.74 -47.77
C GLY A 341 -13.01 5.26 -47.16
N ARG A 342 -12.98 4.26 -46.25
CA ARG A 342 -14.19 3.79 -45.57
C ARG A 342 -14.83 4.86 -44.68
N ARG A 343 -14.03 5.60 -43.91
CA ARG A 343 -14.55 6.70 -43.06
C ARG A 343 -15.15 7.82 -43.89
N LEU A 344 -14.54 8.15 -45.03
CA LEU A 344 -15.04 9.18 -45.94
C LEU A 344 -16.37 8.76 -46.59
N VAL A 345 -16.52 7.48 -46.96
CA VAL A 345 -17.78 6.93 -47.47
C VAL A 345 -18.89 7.00 -46.42
N TYR A 346 -18.63 6.61 -45.17
CA TYR A 346 -19.63 6.71 -44.10
C TYR A 346 -20.03 8.15 -43.82
N ALA A 347 -19.09 9.09 -43.83
CA ALA A 347 -19.38 10.52 -43.66
C ALA A 347 -20.27 11.05 -44.81
N LEU A 348 -20.00 10.63 -46.04
CA LEU A 348 -20.80 11.02 -47.22
C LEU A 348 -22.22 10.44 -47.17
N ILE A 349 -22.36 9.18 -46.75
CA ILE A 349 -23.68 8.54 -46.54
C ILE A 349 -24.46 9.26 -45.45
N PHE A 350 -23.82 9.57 -44.32
CA PHE A 350 -24.45 10.29 -43.22
C PHE A 350 -24.95 11.67 -43.68
N LEU A 351 -24.13 12.42 -44.42
CA LEU A 351 -24.48 13.73 -44.94
C LEU A 351 -25.67 13.63 -45.91
N LEU A 352 -25.69 12.64 -46.79
CA LEU A 352 -26.80 12.40 -47.72
C LEU A 352 -28.11 12.08 -46.99
N VAL A 353 -28.06 11.24 -45.95
CA VAL A 353 -29.23 10.94 -45.11
C VAL A 353 -29.74 12.19 -44.40
N THR A 354 -28.86 13.00 -43.82
CA THR A 354 -29.26 14.24 -43.16
C THR A 354 -29.87 15.25 -44.15
N MET A 355 -29.36 15.30 -45.38
CA MET A 355 -29.91 16.15 -46.43
C MET A 355 -31.32 15.70 -46.84
N LEU A 356 -31.54 14.38 -47.00
CA LEU A 356 -32.87 13.84 -47.31
C LEU A 356 -33.87 14.11 -46.19
N ILE A 357 -33.46 13.97 -44.94
CA ILE A 357 -34.31 14.30 -43.77
C ILE A 357 -34.67 15.79 -43.78
N ALA A 358 -33.69 16.67 -44.00
CA ALA A 358 -33.92 18.10 -44.06
C ALA A 358 -34.87 18.50 -45.20
N ASP A 359 -34.74 17.87 -46.37
CA ASP A 359 -35.61 18.11 -47.51
C ASP A 359 -37.04 17.60 -47.26
N TYR A 360 -37.17 16.42 -46.66
CA TYR A 360 -38.45 15.88 -46.19
C TYR A 360 -39.15 16.87 -45.25
N PHE A 361 -38.45 17.39 -44.24
CA PHE A 361 -39.04 18.37 -43.31
C PHE A 361 -39.38 19.70 -43.98
N ARG A 362 -38.58 20.18 -44.93
CA ARG A 362 -38.93 21.38 -45.71
C ARG A 362 -40.18 21.17 -46.57
N HIS A 363 -40.33 20.00 -47.17
CA HIS A 363 -41.51 19.66 -47.96
C HIS A 363 -42.74 19.50 -47.06
N TYR A 364 -42.57 18.83 -45.92
CA TYR A 364 -43.60 18.70 -44.89
C TYR A 364 -44.09 20.06 -44.37
N ALA A 365 -43.17 20.99 -44.11
CA ALA A 365 -43.52 22.34 -43.63
C ALA A 365 -44.25 23.19 -44.69
N LYS A 366 -43.95 23.01 -45.98
CA LYS A 366 -44.61 23.78 -47.07
C LYS A 366 -45.97 23.20 -47.48
N GLY A 367 -46.16 21.90 -47.31
CA GLY A 367 -47.34 21.17 -47.80
C GLY A 367 -48.36 20.80 -46.71
N HIS A 368 -48.14 21.17 -45.45
CA HIS A 368 -49.03 20.74 -44.38
C HIS A 368 -50.41 21.42 -44.52
N PRO A 369 -51.52 20.66 -44.70
CA PRO A 369 -52.84 21.21 -44.47
C PRO A 369 -52.95 21.57 -42.99
N LYS A 370 -53.37 22.80 -42.67
CA LYS A 370 -53.49 23.27 -41.28
C LYS A 370 -54.29 22.26 -40.45
N ASN A 371 -53.74 21.80 -39.33
CA ASN A 371 -54.42 20.88 -38.43
C ASN A 371 -55.55 21.62 -37.71
N GLU A 372 -56.70 20.96 -37.48
CA GLU A 372 -57.91 21.53 -36.86
C GLU A 372 -57.64 22.30 -35.55
N ILE A 373 -56.63 21.90 -34.79
CA ILE A 373 -56.23 22.56 -33.53
C ILE A 373 -55.68 23.98 -33.77
N GLU A 374 -54.94 24.18 -34.86
CA GLU A 374 -54.37 25.48 -35.22
C GLU A 374 -55.48 26.42 -35.73
N GLU A 375 -56.48 25.88 -36.43
CA GLU A 375 -57.64 26.64 -36.91
C GLU A 375 -58.57 27.07 -35.76
N ILE A 376 -58.79 26.19 -34.77
CA ILE A 376 -59.52 26.51 -33.53
C ILE A 376 -58.79 27.59 -32.72
N PHE A 377 -57.45 27.53 -32.67
CA PHE A 377 -56.63 28.48 -31.94
C PHE A 377 -56.59 29.87 -32.60
N GLU A 378 -56.40 29.94 -33.93
CA GLU A 378 -56.49 31.19 -34.69
C GLU A 378 -57.90 31.82 -34.60
N GLY A 379 -58.96 30.99 -34.67
CA GLY A 379 -60.35 31.43 -34.48
C GLY A 379 -60.62 31.99 -33.07
N GLY A 380 -60.01 31.39 -32.04
CA GLY A 380 -60.07 31.88 -30.67
C GLY A 380 -59.37 33.23 -30.48
N ILE A 381 -58.18 33.39 -31.06
CA ILE A 381 -57.41 34.64 -31.00
C ILE A 381 -58.16 35.77 -31.74
N ARG A 382 -58.77 35.49 -32.89
CA ARG A 382 -59.57 36.48 -33.63
C ARG A 382 -60.76 36.99 -32.81
N LYS A 383 -61.51 36.08 -32.19
CA LYS A 383 -62.63 36.43 -31.29
C LYS A 383 -62.17 37.23 -30.06
N TYR A 384 -60.98 36.96 -29.55
CA TYR A 384 -60.44 37.71 -28.42
C TYR A 384 -60.04 39.14 -28.81
N LEU A 385 -59.44 39.32 -29.99
CA LEU A 385 -59.05 40.64 -30.53
C LEU A 385 -60.26 41.52 -30.90
N GLU A 386 -61.35 40.95 -31.39
CA GLU A 386 -62.60 41.70 -31.65
C GLU A 386 -63.30 42.18 -30.37
N LYS A 387 -63.04 41.54 -29.24
CA LYS A 387 -63.65 41.90 -27.94
C LYS A 387 -62.96 43.07 -27.24
N PHE A 388 -61.78 43.48 -27.73
CA PHE A 388 -60.98 44.59 -27.22
C PHE A 388 -60.89 45.78 -28.20
N LYS A 389 -61.68 45.75 -29.28
CA LYS A 389 -62.01 46.89 -30.13
C LYS A 389 -63.43 47.33 -29.81
#